data_AF-A0A820TCI9-F1
#
_entry.id   AF-A0A820TCI9-F1
#
_cell.length_a   1.000
_cell.length_b   1.000
_cell.length_c   1.000
_cell.angle_alpha   90.00
_cell.angle_beta   90.00
_cell.angle_gamma   90.00
#
_symmetry.space_group_name_H-M   'P 1'
#
loop_
_entity.id
_entity.type
_entity.pdbx_description
1 polymer ?
#
loop_
_entity_poly.entity_id
_entity_poly.type
_entity_poly.pdbx_seq_one_letter_code
_entity_poly.pdbx_strand_id
1 'polypeptide(L)'
;MIDDIFDDIKIQFEQFLSLIGNILAHEKEIDIIQNKLRRHFNTTSSCYLCSTDFQSLLKNIHSVFTKNDKSTKYFTVLASFDEQLKRHSVTLLR
;
A
#
# COMPACT_ATOMS: atom_id res chain seq x y z
N MET A 1 -21.94 -6.89 1.14
CA MET A 1 -21.04 -7.97 0.66
C MET A 1 -19.84 -7.43 -0.12
N ILE A 2 -20.00 -6.58 -1.15
CA ILE A 2 -18.86 -5.90 -1.79
C ILE A 2 -18.30 -4.79 -0.89
N ASP A 3 -19.18 -4.07 -0.19
CA ASP A 3 -18.77 -2.99 0.74
C ASP A 3 -17.95 -3.52 1.91
N ASP A 4 -18.33 -4.68 2.48
CA ASP A 4 -17.60 -5.32 3.60
C ASP A 4 -16.17 -5.72 3.20
N ILE A 5 -15.99 -6.25 1.98
CA ILE A 5 -14.67 -6.63 1.45
C ILE A 5 -13.79 -5.39 1.25
N PHE A 6 -14.38 -4.30 0.75
CA PHE A 6 -13.65 -3.06 0.52
C PHE A 6 -13.20 -2.41 1.85
N ASP A 7 -14.07 -2.44 2.87
CA ASP A 7 -13.74 -1.95 4.21
C ASP A 7 -12.61 -2.76 4.85
N ASP A 8 -12.64 -4.09 4.72
CA ASP A 8 -11.56 -4.97 5.20
C ASP A 8 -10.21 -4.65 4.54
N ILE A 9 -10.22 -4.36 3.23
CA ILE A 9 -9.01 -4.00 2.49
C ILE A 9 -8.46 -2.65 2.96
N LYS A 10 -9.35 -1.69 3.21
CA LYS A 10 -8.97 -0.38 3.75
C LYS A 10 -8.34 -0.49 5.14
N ILE A 11 -8.90 -1.35 6.00
CA ILE A 11 -8.33 -1.64 7.32
C ILE A 11 -6.93 -2.25 7.18
N GLN A 12 -6.76 -3.27 6.33
CA GLN A 12 -5.46 -3.90 6.07
C GLN A 12 -4.44 -2.91 5.53
N PHE A 13 -4.85 -2.01 4.64
CA PHE A 13 -3.99 -0.98 4.10
C PHE A 13 -3.53 0.03 5.17
N GLU A 14 -4.43 0.50 6.04
CA GLU A 14 -4.04 1.41 7.14
C GLU A 14 -3.15 0.72 8.18
N GLN A 15 -3.39 -0.57 8.48
CA GLN A 15 -2.48 -1.37 9.30
C GLN A 15 -1.09 -1.48 8.68
N PHE A 16 -1.01 -1.70 7.37
CA PHE A 16 0.25 -1.69 6.63
C PHE A 16 0.95 -0.33 6.71
N LEU A 17 0.22 0.78 6.54
CA LEU A 17 0.80 2.12 6.68
C LEU A 17 1.37 2.34 8.09
N SER A 18 0.64 1.95 9.13
CA SER A 18 1.12 2.01 10.52
C SER A 18 2.41 1.20 10.71
N LEU A 19 2.46 -0.02 10.17
CA LEU A 19 3.66 -0.88 10.22
C LEU A 19 4.88 -0.20 9.59
N ILE A 20 4.76 0.35 8.38
CA ILE A 20 5.89 1.02 7.72
C ILE A 20 6.30 2.29 8.45
N GLY A 21 5.35 3.01 9.05
CA GLY A 21 5.63 4.19 9.88
C GLY A 21 6.46 3.84 11.10
N ASN A 22 6.17 2.70 11.74
CA ASN A 22 6.94 2.23 12.89
C ASN A 22 8.34 1.74 12.49
N ILE A 23 8.46 0.99 11.40
CA ILE A 23 9.75 0.44 10.93
C ILE A 23 10.68 1.55 10.45
N LEU A 24 10.13 2.52 9.72
CA LEU A 24 10.88 3.62 9.10
C LEU A 24 10.69 4.93 9.87
N ALA A 25 10.40 4.88 11.18
CA ALA A 25 10.16 6.08 12.00
C ALA A 25 11.34 7.06 12.04
N HIS A 26 12.56 6.57 11.78
CA HIS A 26 13.79 7.36 11.72
C HIS A 26 14.01 8.03 10.36
N GLU A 27 13.24 7.65 9.34
CA GLU A 27 13.35 8.17 7.99
C GLU A 27 12.51 9.44 7.85
N LYS A 28 13.17 10.56 7.54
CA LYS A 28 12.53 11.90 7.50
C LYS A 28 11.38 12.03 6.50
N GLU A 29 11.28 11.13 5.54
CA GLU A 29 10.32 11.20 4.43
C GLU A 29 9.18 10.18 4.54
N ILE A 30 9.13 9.37 5.61
CA ILE A 30 8.14 8.28 5.71
C ILE A 30 6.70 8.81 5.70
N ASP A 31 6.42 9.92 6.37
CA ASP A 31 5.09 10.54 6.40
C ASP A 31 4.66 11.01 5.00
N ILE A 32 5.61 11.50 4.20
CA ILE A 32 5.36 11.93 2.82
C ILE A 32 5.00 10.72 1.97
N ILE A 33 5.72 9.60 2.14
CA ILE A 33 5.47 8.36 1.40
C ILE A 33 4.10 7.77 1.78
N GLN A 34 3.78 7.69 3.07
CA GLN A 34 2.47 7.21 3.53
C GLN A 34 1.34 8.05 2.95
N ASN A 35 1.48 9.38 2.94
CA ASN A 35 0.48 10.27 2.36
C ASN A 35 0.33 10.09 0.84
N LYS A 36 1.43 9.86 0.11
CA LYS A 36 1.37 9.53 -1.33
C LYS A 36 0.64 8.21 -1.57
N LEU A 37 0.98 7.17 -0.81
CA LEU A 37 0.33 5.86 -0.89
C LEU A 37 -1.17 5.96 -0.61
N ARG A 38 -1.59 6.69 0.44
CA ARG A 38 -3.02 6.94 0.73
C ARG A 38 -3.73 7.61 -0.44
N ARG A 39 -3.12 8.64 -1.04
CA ARG A 39 -3.71 9.34 -2.18
C ARG A 39 -3.91 8.40 -3.37
N HIS A 40 -2.87 7.65 -3.75
CA HIS A 40 -2.99 6.73 -4.88
C HIS A 40 -3.95 5.59 -4.60
N PHE A 41 -3.96 5.03 -3.39
CA PHE A 41 -4.94 4.04 -2.96
C PHE A 41 -6.38 4.55 -3.11
N ASN A 42 -6.67 5.77 -2.66
CA ASN A 42 -8.01 6.36 -2.78
C ASN A 42 -8.44 6.62 -4.23
N THR A 43 -7.49 6.74 -5.16
CA THR A 43 -7.77 6.87 -6.60
C THR A 43 -7.67 5.55 -7.36
N THR A 44 -7.32 4.46 -6.67
CA THR A 44 -7.18 3.13 -7.27
C THR A 44 -8.56 2.52 -7.48
N SER A 45 -8.76 1.85 -8.62
CA SER A 45 -10.00 1.15 -8.93
C SER A 45 -10.38 0.17 -7.81
N SER A 46 -11.60 0.28 -7.29
CA SER A 46 -12.13 -0.66 -6.29
C SER A 46 -12.14 -2.11 -6.81
N CYS A 47 -12.33 -2.32 -8.11
CA CYS A 47 -12.24 -3.64 -8.73
C CYS A 47 -10.83 -4.24 -8.59
N TYR A 48 -9.79 -3.42 -8.74
CA TYR A 48 -8.42 -3.87 -8.52
C TYR A 48 -8.13 -4.08 -7.04
N LEU A 49 -8.55 -3.16 -6.16
CA LEU A 49 -8.34 -3.30 -4.72
C LEU A 49 -8.99 -4.58 -4.17
N CYS A 50 -10.19 -4.92 -4.64
CA CYS A 50 -10.89 -6.14 -4.27
C CYS A 50 -10.39 -7.41 -4.98
N SER A 51 -9.39 -7.31 -5.86
CA SER A 51 -8.83 -8.45 -6.58
C SER A 51 -7.93 -9.30 -5.69
N THR A 52 -7.82 -10.59 -6.05
CA THR A 52 -6.86 -11.52 -5.43
C THR A 52 -5.42 -11.09 -5.64
N ASP A 53 -5.14 -10.39 -6.74
CA ASP A 53 -3.81 -9.90 -7.09
C ASP A 53 -3.36 -8.81 -6.11
N PHE A 54 -4.23 -7.84 -5.83
CA PHE A 54 -3.94 -6.80 -4.83
C PHE A 54 -3.80 -7.38 -3.43
N GLN A 55 -4.67 -8.30 -3.02
CA GLN A 55 -4.56 -8.95 -1.72
C GLN A 55 -3.24 -9.72 -1.58
N SER A 56 -2.80 -10.43 -2.63
CA SER A 56 -1.52 -11.15 -2.64
C SER A 56 -0.35 -10.19 -2.59
N LEU A 57 -0.40 -9.09 -3.36
CA LEU A 57 0.59 -8.03 -3.35
C LEU A 57 0.74 -7.41 -1.95
N LEU A 58 -0.37 -7.02 -1.32
CA LEU A 58 -0.37 -6.41 0.01
C LEU A 58 0.21 -7.37 1.06
N LYS A 59 -0.17 -8.66 1.03
CA LYS A 59 0.40 -9.70 1.91
C LYS A 59 1.90 -9.89 1.71
N ASN A 60 2.36 -9.92 0.46
CA ASN A 60 3.78 -10.06 0.15
C ASN A 60 4.59 -8.88 0.68
N ILE A 61 4.12 -7.66 0.45
CA ILE A 61 4.79 -6.45 0.94
C ILE A 61 4.77 -6.44 2.48
N HIS A 62 3.63 -6.74 3.10
CA HIS A 62 3.54 -6.84 4.56
C HIS A 62 4.55 -7.86 5.11
N SER A 63 4.68 -9.02 4.46
CA SER A 63 5.68 -10.03 4.83
C SER A 63 7.12 -9.49 4.77
N VAL A 64 7.46 -8.73 3.73
CA VAL A 64 8.77 -8.09 3.59
C VAL A 64 9.07 -7.16 4.77
N PHE A 65 8.11 -6.31 5.16
CA PHE A 65 8.27 -5.41 6.31
C PHE A 65 8.34 -6.15 7.65
N THR A 66 7.59 -7.25 7.82
CA THR A 66 7.65 -8.03 9.07
C THR A 66 8.91 -8.86 9.23
N LYS A 67 9.56 -9.30 8.14
CA LYS A 67 10.77 -10.14 8.20
C LYS A 67 12.01 -9.37 8.63
N ASN A 68 11.95 -8.03 8.65
CA ASN A 68 13.00 -7.12 9.08
C ASN A 68 14.41 -7.50 8.61
N ASP A 69 14.53 -7.87 7.33
CA ASP A 69 15.82 -8.23 6.75
C ASP A 69 16.59 -6.96 6.41
N LYS A 70 17.78 -6.80 7.01
CA LYS A 70 18.67 -5.64 6.84
C LYS A 70 19.11 -5.41 5.39
N SER A 71 18.99 -6.42 4.52
CA SER A 71 19.28 -6.30 3.08
C SER A 71 18.10 -5.73 2.27
N THR A 72 16.93 -5.59 2.89
CA THR A 72 15.71 -5.13 2.22
C THR A 72 15.79 -3.64 1.90
N LYS A 73 15.67 -3.32 0.61
CA LYS A 73 15.50 -1.94 0.15
C LYS A 73 14.03 -1.52 0.30
N TYR A 74 13.59 -1.22 1.51
CA TYR A 74 12.18 -0.87 1.81
C TYR A 74 11.64 0.23 0.90
N PHE A 75 12.44 1.27 0.61
CA PHE A 75 12.04 2.33 -0.31
C PHE A 75 11.78 1.85 -1.74
N THR A 76 12.56 0.89 -2.24
CA THR A 76 12.33 0.27 -3.57
C THR A 76 11.02 -0.53 -3.58
N VAL A 77 10.72 -1.22 -2.48
CA VAL A 77 9.46 -1.96 -2.31
C VAL A 77 8.28 -1.00 -2.28
N LEU A 78 8.37 0.10 -1.51
CA LEU A 78 7.33 1.14 -1.43
C LEU A 78 7.14 1.84 -2.77
N ALA A 79 8.21 2.16 -3.50
CA ALA A 79 8.13 2.75 -4.83
C ALA A 79 7.44 1.80 -5.84
N SER A 80 7.79 0.52 -5.81
CA SER A 80 7.14 -0.50 -6.65
C SER A 80 5.66 -0.64 -6.32
N PHE A 81 5.30 -0.57 -5.04
CA PHE A 81 3.91 -0.62 -4.60
C PHE A 81 3.12 0.63 -5.05
N ASP A 82 3.71 1.81 -4.90
CA ASP A 82 3.14 3.08 -5.36
C ASP A 82 2.85 3.07 -6.87
N GLU A 83 3.76 2.51 -7.68
CA GLU A 83 3.58 2.28 -9.12
C GLU A 83 2.39 1.37 -9.43
N GLN A 84 2.19 0.29 -8.65
CA GLN A 84 1.03 -0.60 -8.84
C GLN A 84 -0.29 0.10 -8.58
N LEU A 85 -0.36 0.93 -7.52
CA LEU A 85 -1.55 1.74 -7.22
C LEU A 85 -1.82 2.74 -8.35
N LYS A 86 -0.78 3.44 -8.84
CA LYS A 86 -0.90 4.39 -9.97
C LYS A 86 -1.39 3.72 -11.25
N ARG A 87 -0.83 2.56 -11.60
CA ARG A 87 -1.21 1.83 -12.83
C ARG A 87 -2.68 1.46 -12.86
N HIS A 88 -3.27 1.19 -11.69
CA HIS A 88 -4.68 0.84 -11.55
C HIS A 88 -5.53 2.00 -11.04
N SER A 89 -4.98 3.23 -11.07
CA SER A 89 -5.74 4.43 -10.77
C SER A 89 -6.79 4.68 -11.85
N VAL A 90 -8.01 4.95 -11.42
CA VAL A 90 -9.03 5.47 -12.31
C VAL A 90 -8.67 6.92 -12.57
N THR A 91 -8.06 7.19 -13.73
CA THR A 91 -7.91 8.55 -14.21
C THR A 91 -9.33 9.06 -14.47
N LEU A 92 -9.86 9.88 -13.56
CA LEU A 92 -10.98 10.75 -13.89
C LEU A 92 -10.45 11.72 -14.94
N LEU A 93 -10.58 11.34 -16.23
CA LEU A 93 -10.54 12.29 -17.33
C LEU A 93 -11.62 13.33 -17.02
N ARG A 94 -11.19 14.46 -16.47
CA ARG A 94 -12.01 15.67 -16.34
C ARG A 94 -12.01 16.41 -17.66
#